data_AF-A0A1Q3JA19-F1
#
_entry.id   AF-A0A1Q3JA19-F1
#
_cell.length_a   1.000
_cell.length_b   1.000
_cell.length_c   1.000
_cell.angle_alpha   90.00
_cell.angle_beta   90.00
_cell.angle_gamma   90.00
#
_symmetry.space_group_name_H-M   'P 1'
#
loop_
_entity.id
_entity.type
_entity.pdbx_description
1 polymer ?
#
loop_
_entity_poly.entity_id
_entity_poly.type
_entity_poly.pdbx_seq_one_letter_code
_entity_poly.pdbx_strand_id
1 'polypeptide(L)'
;MVESVTDDLGRQRQLLSNILKQIRTMRRMTARAVSAAMDMPLRSYYSFESGQGALDLTKLWRFADATDSDPFAIVIALVVGSPDYALRSMDNKAASILLASLKHFNDRVGDRMVHVGSAAFIEAFKRQFDSLEEHLAKRDQSTERWLAENLLKIVPPE
;
A
#
# COMPACT_ATOMS: atom_id res chain seq x y z
N MET A 1 27.26 17.14 -2.99
CA MET A 1 26.24 17.92 -2.28
C MET A 1 25.51 16.96 -1.37
N VAL A 2 25.74 17.04 -0.06
CA VAL A 2 25.06 16.20 0.93
C VAL A 2 23.77 16.95 1.29
N GLU A 3 22.62 16.48 0.79
CA GLU A 3 21.33 16.94 1.31
C GLU A 3 21.33 16.70 2.83
N SER A 4 20.91 17.70 3.61
CA SER A 4 21.02 17.58 5.06
C SER A 4 20.00 16.55 5.57
N VAL A 5 20.37 15.75 6.57
CA VAL A 5 19.46 14.78 7.22
C VAL A 5 18.13 15.43 7.66
N THR A 6 18.15 16.73 7.98
CA THR A 6 16.97 17.52 8.31
C THR A 6 16.01 17.69 7.11
N ASP A 7 16.54 17.88 5.90
CA ASP A 7 15.76 18.02 4.67
C ASP A 7 15.09 16.70 4.27
N ASP A 8 15.76 15.57 4.53
CA ASP A 8 15.21 14.23 4.32
C ASP A 8 14.05 13.93 5.27
N LEU A 9 14.21 14.26 6.55
CA LEU A 9 13.13 14.12 7.55
C LEU A 9 11.94 15.03 7.23
N GLY A 10 12.19 16.27 6.78
CA GLY A 10 11.14 17.19 6.35
C GLY A 10 10.34 16.64 5.16
N ARG A 11 11.03 16.12 4.14
CA ARG A 11 10.41 15.48 2.97
C ARG A 11 9.60 14.24 3.36
N GLN A 12 10.14 13.38 4.23
CA GLN A 12 9.45 12.18 4.69
C GLN A 12 8.16 12.51 5.47
N ARG A 13 8.19 13.55 6.32
CA ARG A 13 6.99 14.02 7.05
C ARG A 13 5.91 14.55 6.11
N GLN A 14 6.31 15.35 5.12
CA GLN A 14 5.39 15.86 4.11
C GLN A 14 4.77 14.71 3.29
N LEU A 15 5.58 13.72 2.93
CA LEU A 15 5.14 12.54 2.21
C LEU A 15 4.12 11.74 3.04
N LEU A 16 4.41 11.46 4.31
CA LEU A 16 3.47 10.81 5.21
C LEU A 16 2.16 11.58 5.31
N SER A 17 2.21 12.90 5.55
CA SER A 17 1.02 13.74 5.60
C SER A 17 0.18 13.63 4.32
N ASN A 18 0.84 13.67 3.16
CA ASN A 18 0.17 13.56 1.88
C ASN A 18 -0.50 12.19 1.69
N ILE A 19 0.14 11.10 2.12
CA ILE A 19 -0.42 9.75 2.05
C ILE A 19 -1.67 9.64 2.95
N LEU A 20 -1.55 10.03 4.23
CA LEU A 20 -2.65 9.91 5.20
C LEU A 20 -3.88 10.72 4.77
N LYS A 21 -3.67 11.96 4.31
CA LYS A 21 -4.76 12.83 3.81
C LYS A 21 -5.45 12.24 2.59
N GLN A 22 -4.69 11.69 1.63
CA GLN A 22 -5.25 11.11 0.42
C GLN A 22 -6.07 9.85 0.72
N ILE A 23 -5.54 8.94 1.55
CA ILE A 23 -6.27 7.75 2.00
C ILE A 23 -7.58 8.16 2.68
N ARG A 24 -7.53 9.08 3.66
CA ARG A 24 -8.74 9.54 4.35
C ARG A 24 -9.76 10.14 3.37
N THR A 25 -9.29 10.92 2.40
CA THR A 25 -10.15 11.54 1.38
C THR A 25 -10.80 10.49 0.49
N MET A 26 -10.05 9.48 0.02
CA MET A 26 -10.58 8.37 -0.76
C MET A 26 -11.61 7.54 0.01
N ARG A 27 -11.41 7.35 1.31
CA ARG A 27 -12.39 6.72 2.21
C ARG A 27 -13.58 7.61 2.55
N ARG A 28 -13.60 8.87 2.09
CA ARG A 28 -14.64 9.86 2.36
C ARG A 28 -14.86 10.09 3.87
N MET A 29 -13.80 9.97 4.66
CA MET A 29 -13.87 10.11 6.11
C MET A 29 -13.48 11.52 6.57
N THR A 30 -14.16 12.01 7.62
CA THR A 30 -13.77 13.27 8.28
C THR A 30 -12.63 13.01 9.27
N ALA A 31 -11.80 14.02 9.54
CA ALA A 31 -10.74 13.93 10.55
C ALA A 31 -11.30 13.51 11.93
N ARG A 32 -12.50 13.98 12.29
CA ARG A 32 -13.20 13.63 13.53
C ARG A 32 -13.60 12.15 13.57
N ALA A 33 -14.09 11.60 12.47
CA ALA A 33 -14.44 10.19 12.39
C ALA A 33 -13.20 9.31 12.54
N VAL A 34 -12.12 9.61 11.82
CA VAL A 34 -10.86 8.86 11.92
C VAL A 34 -10.25 8.99 13.32
N SER A 35 -10.22 10.20 13.91
CA SER A 35 -9.68 10.39 15.26
C SER A 35 -10.45 9.59 16.32
N ALA A 36 -11.78 9.52 16.18
CA ALA A 36 -12.62 8.73 17.08
C ALA A 36 -12.34 7.22 16.92
N ALA A 37 -12.23 6.73 15.68
CA ALA A 37 -11.90 5.33 15.41
C ALA A 37 -10.48 4.94 15.86
N MET A 38 -9.53 5.88 15.84
CA MET A 38 -8.17 5.69 16.35
C MET A 38 -8.06 5.78 17.88
N ASP A 39 -9.17 6.05 18.58
CA ASP A 39 -9.21 6.33 20.02
C ASP A 39 -8.21 7.43 20.42
N MET A 40 -8.31 8.59 19.77
CA MET A 40 -7.42 9.72 20.04
C MET A 40 -8.12 11.10 19.96
N PRO A 41 -7.66 12.11 20.73
CA PRO A 41 -8.17 13.47 20.60
C PRO A 41 -7.95 14.04 19.20
N LEU A 42 -8.93 14.81 18.69
CA LEU A 42 -8.89 15.40 17.35
C LEU A 42 -7.63 16.27 17.11
N ARG A 43 -7.19 17.03 18.13
CA ARG A 43 -5.94 17.82 18.06
C ARG A 43 -4.72 16.93 17.85
N SER A 44 -4.65 15.81 18.55
CA SER A 44 -3.57 14.83 18.41
C SER A 44 -3.61 14.17 17.04
N TYR A 45 -4.82 13.89 16.51
CA TYR A 45 -4.99 13.37 15.15
C TYR A 45 -4.46 14.35 14.10
N TYR A 46 -4.76 15.64 14.20
CA TYR A 46 -4.22 16.63 13.25
C TYR A 46 -2.69 16.72 13.29
N SER A 47 -2.08 16.62 14.48
CA SER A 47 -0.62 16.57 14.59
C SER A 47 -0.05 15.31 13.92
N PHE A 48 -0.68 14.16 14.12
CA PHE A 48 -0.32 12.91 13.45
C PHE A 48 -0.49 12.99 11.92
N GLU A 49 -1.67 13.41 11.43
CA GLU A 49 -1.97 13.52 10.00
C GLU A 49 -1.09 14.56 9.29
N SER A 50 -0.62 15.59 9.99
CA SER A 50 0.34 16.55 9.43
C SER A 50 1.79 16.04 9.41
N GLY A 51 2.05 14.81 9.87
CA GLY A 51 3.38 14.23 9.93
C GLY A 51 4.27 14.89 10.99
N GLN A 52 3.70 15.57 11.99
CA GLN A 52 4.50 16.16 13.06
C GLN A 52 5.05 15.07 14.00
N GLY A 53 6.31 15.25 14.40
CA GLY A 53 7.00 14.33 15.32
C GLY A 53 7.78 13.24 14.60
N ALA A 54 8.12 12.18 15.34
CA ALA A 54 8.74 10.97 14.80
C ALA A 54 7.67 10.04 14.20
N LEU A 55 8.07 9.18 13.27
CA LEU A 55 7.19 8.14 12.73
C LEU A 55 6.74 7.21 13.86
N ASP A 56 5.43 7.17 14.10
CA ASP A 56 4.81 6.34 15.12
C ASP A 56 4.05 5.21 14.45
N LEU A 57 4.65 4.02 14.44
CA LEU A 57 4.06 2.84 13.81
C LEU A 57 2.72 2.48 14.47
N THR A 58 2.59 2.60 15.79
CA THR A 58 1.33 2.31 16.50
C THR A 58 0.19 3.18 16.01
N LYS A 59 0.42 4.48 15.82
CA LYS A 59 -0.59 5.38 15.24
C LYS A 59 -0.88 5.04 13.77
N LEU A 60 0.14 4.63 13.01
CA LEU A 60 -0.03 4.20 11.62
C LEU A 60 -0.89 2.93 11.51
N TRP A 61 -0.70 1.95 12.39
CA TRP A 61 -1.56 0.76 12.49
C TRP A 61 -3.00 1.13 12.80
N ARG A 62 -3.23 1.97 13.83
CA ARG A 62 -4.58 2.44 14.20
C ARG A 62 -5.24 3.21 13.06
N PHE A 63 -4.48 4.03 12.33
CA PHE A 63 -4.99 4.76 11.17
C PHE A 63 -5.40 3.80 10.05
N ALA A 64 -4.55 2.81 9.75
CA ALA A 64 -4.84 1.83 8.71
C ALA A 64 -6.08 1.00 9.07
N ASP A 65 -6.21 0.57 10.32
CA ASP A 65 -7.41 -0.11 10.84
C ASP A 65 -8.66 0.78 10.72
N ALA A 66 -8.59 2.03 11.22
CA ALA A 66 -9.68 2.99 11.16
C ALA A 66 -10.14 3.34 9.73
N THR A 67 -9.25 3.22 8.74
CA THR A 67 -9.53 3.54 7.34
C THR A 67 -9.65 2.31 6.45
N ASP A 68 -9.63 1.10 7.03
CA ASP A 68 -9.55 -0.17 6.31
C ASP A 68 -8.50 -0.14 5.17
N SER A 69 -7.30 0.34 5.47
CA SER A 69 -6.19 0.45 4.52
C SER A 69 -5.11 -0.59 4.83
N ASP A 70 -4.21 -0.85 3.88
CA ASP A 70 -3.03 -1.67 4.12
C ASP A 70 -1.96 -0.82 4.88
N PRO A 71 -1.66 -1.14 6.15
CA PRO A 71 -0.67 -0.40 6.94
C PRO A 71 0.74 -0.51 6.36
N PHE A 72 1.12 -1.68 5.84
CA PHE A 72 2.42 -1.87 5.26
C PHE A 72 2.54 -1.20 3.89
N ALA A 73 1.43 -0.98 3.17
CA ALA A 73 1.47 -0.18 1.94
C ALA A 73 1.81 1.28 2.22
N ILE A 74 1.35 1.85 3.35
CA ILE A 74 1.73 3.20 3.79
C ILE A 74 3.24 3.24 4.09
N VAL A 75 3.76 2.24 4.79
CA VAL A 75 5.20 2.15 5.09
C VAL A 75 6.04 2.02 3.82
N ILE A 76 5.67 1.12 2.90
CA ILE A 76 6.39 0.94 1.63
C ILE A 76 6.33 2.23 0.81
N ALA A 77 5.17 2.89 0.73
CA ALA A 77 5.02 4.17 0.04
C ALA A 77 6.00 5.26 0.54
N LEU A 78 6.31 5.27 1.83
CA LEU A 78 7.36 6.14 2.38
C LEU A 78 8.75 5.75 1.90
N VAL A 79 9.07 4.46 1.90
CA VAL A 79 10.38 3.92 1.50
C VAL A 79 10.64 4.15 0.02
N VAL A 80 9.65 3.92 -0.84
CA VAL A 80 9.78 4.10 -2.29
C VAL A 80 9.49 5.52 -2.76
N GLY A 81 9.09 6.42 -1.85
CA GLY A 81 8.80 7.82 -2.18
C GLY A 81 7.55 8.04 -3.04
N SER A 82 6.57 7.12 -3.00
CA SER A 82 5.41 7.13 -3.89
C SER A 82 4.09 7.02 -3.13
N PRO A 83 3.31 8.12 -2.99
CA PRO A 83 1.98 8.06 -2.40
C PRO A 83 1.03 7.12 -3.14
N ASP A 84 1.13 7.12 -4.48
CA ASP A 84 0.32 6.28 -5.37
C ASP A 84 0.37 4.80 -5.00
N TYR A 85 1.51 4.30 -4.52
CA TYR A 85 1.64 2.91 -4.11
C TYR A 85 0.68 2.57 -2.96
N ALA A 86 0.58 3.43 -1.95
CA ALA A 86 -0.36 3.25 -0.85
C ALA A 86 -1.81 3.29 -1.34
N LEU A 87 -2.13 4.21 -2.25
CA LEU A 87 -3.49 4.36 -2.78
C LEU A 87 -3.93 3.18 -3.65
N ARG A 88 -3.01 2.64 -4.48
CA ARG A 88 -3.30 1.47 -5.33
C ARG A 88 -3.38 0.17 -4.55
N SER A 89 -2.76 0.11 -3.36
CA SER A 89 -2.64 -1.13 -2.57
C SER A 89 -3.49 -1.13 -1.29
N MET A 90 -4.19 -0.04 -0.97
CA MET A 90 -4.95 0.09 0.28
C MET A 90 -6.05 -0.97 0.44
N ASP A 91 -6.65 -1.43 -0.66
CA ASP A 91 -7.74 -2.41 -0.66
C ASP A 91 -7.25 -3.86 -0.82
N ASN A 92 -6.25 -4.09 -1.66
CA ASN A 92 -5.80 -5.45 -1.98
C ASN A 92 -4.89 -6.07 -0.91
N LYS A 93 -4.46 -5.27 0.08
CA LYS A 93 -3.57 -5.68 1.17
C LYS A 93 -2.25 -6.31 0.70
N ALA A 94 -1.79 -5.99 -0.51
CA ALA A 94 -0.66 -6.65 -1.15
C ALA A 94 0.64 -6.54 -0.35
N ALA A 95 0.90 -5.39 0.28
CA ALA A 95 2.11 -5.18 1.08
C ALA A 95 2.06 -6.00 2.38
N SER A 96 0.90 -6.03 3.03
CA SER A 96 0.67 -6.88 4.20
C SER A 96 0.80 -8.37 3.88
N ILE A 97 0.24 -8.83 2.75
CA ILE A 97 0.35 -10.22 2.28
C ILE A 97 1.81 -10.58 1.96
N LEU A 98 2.55 -9.69 1.29
CA LEU A 98 3.97 -9.89 0.99
C LEU A 98 4.78 -10.08 2.27
N LEU A 99 4.60 -9.21 3.27
CA LEU A 99 5.34 -9.31 4.52
C LEU A 99 4.92 -10.50 5.38
N ALA A 100 3.64 -10.86 5.39
CA ALA A 100 3.19 -12.09 6.02
C ALA A 100 3.84 -13.32 5.36
N SER A 101 3.90 -13.34 4.03
CA SER A 101 4.55 -14.41 3.26
C SER A 101 6.05 -14.50 3.55
N LEU A 102 6.73 -13.35 3.61
CA LEU A 102 8.15 -13.27 3.99
C LEU A 102 8.37 -13.77 5.42
N LYS A 103 7.51 -13.38 6.36
CA LYS A 103 7.57 -13.88 7.75
C LYS A 103 7.40 -15.40 7.79
N HIS A 104 6.39 -15.94 7.12
CA HIS A 104 6.17 -17.39 7.07
C HIS A 104 7.34 -18.13 6.44
N PHE A 105 7.95 -17.58 5.38
CA PHE A 105 9.17 -18.12 4.80
C PHE A 105 10.33 -18.12 5.79
N ASN A 106 10.57 -16.98 6.46
CA ASN A 106 11.61 -16.86 7.48
C ASN A 106 11.42 -17.86 8.63
N ASP A 107 10.22 -17.96 9.18
CA ASP A 107 9.91 -18.88 10.28
C ASP A 107 10.16 -20.35 9.88
N ARG A 108 9.91 -20.71 8.62
CA ARG A 108 10.09 -22.08 8.11
C ARG A 108 11.53 -22.42 7.77
N VAL A 109 12.28 -21.47 7.24
CA VAL A 109 13.66 -21.69 6.79
C VAL A 109 14.65 -21.49 7.93
N GLY A 110 14.38 -20.52 8.82
CA GLY A 110 15.24 -20.16 9.94
C GLY A 110 16.66 -19.80 9.50
N ASP A 111 17.64 -20.26 10.27
CA ASP A 111 19.06 -19.94 10.07
C ASP A 111 19.58 -20.30 8.68
N ARG A 112 18.96 -21.27 7.99
CA ARG A 112 19.36 -21.66 6.63
C ARG A 112 19.17 -20.56 5.59
N MET A 113 18.42 -19.51 5.93
CA MET A 113 18.18 -18.36 5.05
C MET A 113 19.49 -17.68 4.63
N VAL A 114 20.54 -17.74 5.47
CA VAL A 114 21.87 -17.20 5.15
C VAL A 114 22.51 -17.81 3.90
N HIS A 115 22.05 -18.99 3.47
CA HIS A 115 22.55 -19.69 2.28
C HIS A 115 21.78 -19.33 1.01
N VAL A 116 20.68 -18.58 1.11
CA VAL A 116 19.93 -18.13 -0.07
C VAL A 116 20.66 -16.92 -0.67
N GLY A 117 21.34 -17.14 -1.79
CA GLY A 117 22.04 -16.06 -2.49
C GLY A 117 21.08 -15.02 -3.09
N SER A 118 21.51 -13.77 -3.16
CA SER A 118 20.68 -12.63 -3.64
C SER A 118 20.06 -12.86 -5.01
N ALA A 119 20.76 -13.55 -5.93
CA ALA A 119 20.24 -13.89 -7.25
C ALA A 119 18.98 -14.78 -7.18
N ALA A 120 18.92 -15.71 -6.22
CA ALA A 120 17.74 -16.55 -6.02
C ALA A 120 16.55 -15.75 -5.49
N PHE A 121 16.78 -14.77 -4.60
CA PHE A 121 15.74 -13.85 -4.16
C PHE A 121 15.22 -12.98 -5.31
N ILE A 122 16.12 -12.39 -6.11
CA ILE A 122 15.73 -11.56 -7.26
C ILE A 122 14.84 -12.36 -8.21
N GLU A 123 15.25 -13.57 -8.59
CA GLU A 123 14.47 -14.42 -9.49
C GLU A 123 13.11 -14.79 -8.89
N ALA A 124 13.07 -15.18 -7.61
CA ALA A 124 11.82 -15.53 -6.93
C ALA A 124 10.85 -14.34 -6.81
N PHE A 125 11.36 -13.13 -6.54
CA PHE A 125 10.56 -11.90 -6.51
C PHE A 125 10.11 -11.45 -7.90
N LYS A 126 10.98 -11.54 -8.90
CA LYS A 126 10.61 -11.19 -10.27
C LYS A 126 9.48 -12.09 -10.78
N ARG A 127 9.63 -13.40 -10.65
CA ARG A 127 8.65 -14.38 -11.14
C ARG A 127 7.25 -14.19 -10.56
N GLN A 128 7.13 -13.83 -9.27
CA GLN A 128 5.81 -13.58 -8.67
C GLN A 128 5.15 -12.32 -9.23
N PHE A 129 5.91 -11.24 -9.47
CA PHE A 129 5.36 -10.01 -10.02
C PHE A 129 5.01 -10.17 -11.50
N ASP A 130 5.87 -10.82 -12.30
CA ASP A 130 5.59 -11.17 -13.70
C ASP A 130 4.27 -11.96 -13.80
N SER A 131 4.04 -12.91 -12.88
CA SER A 131 2.79 -13.68 -12.82
C SER A 131 1.55 -12.83 -12.51
N LEU A 132 1.67 -11.78 -11.69
CA LEU A 132 0.57 -10.87 -11.37
C LEU A 132 0.25 -9.94 -12.56
N GLU A 133 1.28 -9.46 -13.25
CA GLU A 133 1.13 -8.67 -14.47
C GLU A 133 0.43 -9.47 -15.57
N GLU A 134 0.84 -10.73 -15.78
CA GLU A 134 0.15 -11.63 -16.71
C GLU A 134 -1.32 -11.87 -16.33
N HIS A 135 -1.61 -12.00 -15.04
CA HIS A 135 -2.98 -12.19 -14.56
C HIS A 135 -3.87 -10.99 -14.92
N LEU A 136 -3.35 -9.77 -14.71
CA LEU A 136 -4.06 -8.54 -15.09
C LEU A 136 -4.28 -8.46 -16.60
N ALA A 137 -3.25 -8.72 -17.40
CA ALA A 137 -3.35 -8.70 -18.86
C ALA A 137 -4.39 -9.70 -19.40
N LYS A 138 -4.44 -10.91 -18.83
CA LYS A 138 -5.43 -11.94 -19.21
C LYS A 138 -6.85 -11.54 -18.81
N ARG A 139 -7.03 -10.93 -17.64
CA ARG A 139 -8.36 -10.47 -17.18
C ARG A 139 -8.92 -9.40 -18.12
N ASP A 140 -8.11 -8.44 -18.51
CA ASP A 140 -8.54 -7.35 -19.38
C ASP A 140 -8.93 -7.89 -20.77
N GLN A 141 -8.11 -8.76 -21.36
CA GLN A 141 -8.45 -9.46 -22.62
C GLN A 141 -9.74 -10.29 -22.51
N SER A 142 -9.95 -11.00 -21.40
CA SER A 142 -11.15 -11.81 -21.19
C SER A 142 -12.42 -10.95 -21.08
N THR A 143 -12.30 -9.78 -20.45
CA THR A 143 -13.41 -8.84 -20.28
C THR A 143 -13.76 -8.18 -21.60
N GLU A 144 -12.75 -7.70 -22.34
CA GLU A 144 -12.94 -7.13 -23.68
C GLU A 144 -13.59 -8.13 -24.64
N ARG A 145 -13.13 -9.38 -24.62
CA ARG A 145 -13.70 -10.46 -25.43
C ARG A 145 -15.16 -10.72 -25.08
N TRP A 146 -15.48 -10.84 -23.79
CA TRP A 146 -16.86 -11.05 -23.34
C TRP A 146 -17.75 -9.87 -23.75
N LEU A 147 -17.28 -8.63 -23.60
CA LEU A 147 -18.03 -7.44 -24.02
C LEU A 147 -18.28 -7.44 -25.53
N ALA A 148 -17.26 -7.72 -26.36
CA ALA A 148 -17.43 -7.78 -27.81
C ALA A 148 -18.45 -8.85 -28.24
N GLU A 149 -18.39 -10.03 -27.63
CA GLU A 149 -19.29 -11.16 -27.95
C GLU A 149 -20.74 -10.94 -27.50
N ASN A 150 -20.98 -10.08 -26.50
CA ASN A 150 -22.31 -9.92 -25.90
C ASN A 150 -22.96 -8.55 -26.19
N LEU A 151 -22.19 -7.47 -26.36
CA LEU A 151 -22.75 -6.16 -26.73
C LEU A 151 -23.41 -6.19 -28.11
N LEU A 152 -22.86 -6.94 -29.07
CA LEU A 152 -23.45 -7.12 -30.40
C LEU A 152 -24.81 -7.84 -30.38
N LYS A 153 -25.11 -8.60 -29.31
CA LYS A 153 -26.37 -9.35 -29.16
C LYS A 153 -27.48 -8.52 -28.49
N ILE A 154 -27.15 -7.35 -27.97
CA ILE A 154 -28.08 -6.47 -27.25
C ILE A 154 -28.65 -5.39 -28.20
N VAL A 155 -28.06 -5.18 -29.37
CA VAL A 155 -28.61 -4.28 -30.40
C VAL A 155 -29.81 -4.97 -31.07
N PRO A 156 -31.01 -4.36 -31.09
CA PRO A 156 -32.16 -4.94 -31.77
C PRO A 156 -31.90 -5.08 -33.27
N PRO A 157 -32.37 -6.16 -33.93
CA PRO A 157 -32.30 -6.25 -35.39
C PRO A 157 -33.16 -5.14 -36.02
N GLU A 158 -32.69 -4.58 -37.14
CA GLU A 158 -33.44 -3.61 -37.98
C GLU A 158 -34.72 -4.21 -38.55
#